data_AF-A0A7K6RP01-F1
#
_entry.id   AF-A0A7K6RP01-F1
#
_cell.length_a   1.000
_cell.length_b   1.000
_cell.length_c   1.000
_cell.angle_alpha   90.00
_cell.angle_beta   90.00
_cell.angle_gamma   90.00
#
_symmetry.space_group_name_H-M   'P 1'
#
loop_
_entity.id
_entity.type
_entity.pdbx_description
1 polymer ?
#
loop_
_entity_poly.entity_id
_entity_poly.type
_entity_poly.pdbx_seq_one_letter_code
_entity_poly.pdbx_strand_id
1 'polypeptide(L)'
;LQQEKAEWENLNKLLVRHGLKPVSLAAPQSCRNTPDMAVLDSQASLGIRLALKTLVEDTDRQQKIMQGLMEANRHLRDEIRQERGRASRQEQRANDLENVVKNIKSKIWQLEDETIAKVAQQQNQVKELQKDQQVSQAKFQQQQEKLREQEETIARLQKELCRAGMEEQRRAAAQNKMFCRFCKRAPKSLLDQHKLKQFLFLNRQYKEDEDQVQGEVGSQEEFLNLDATPSYRALLTSFQKQLIETRARNEQLLLENINLKKDLEIRPTVQELKLYKHQVKKLEKTLKKSIQ
;
A
#
# COMPACT_ATOMS: atom_id res chain seq x y z
N LEU A 1 -41.64 92.91 24.34
CA LEU A 1 -42.39 92.03 25.28
C LEU A 1 -43.12 90.87 24.59
N GLN A 2 -44.00 91.08 23.58
CA GLN A 2 -44.69 89.95 22.91
C GLN A 2 -43.74 88.98 22.19
N GLN A 3 -42.74 89.50 21.48
CA GLN A 3 -41.73 88.68 20.80
C GLN A 3 -40.87 87.86 21.77
N GLU A 4 -40.46 88.48 22.88
CA GLU A 4 -39.68 87.82 23.93
C GLU A 4 -40.48 86.69 24.61
N LYS A 5 -41.78 86.89 24.84
CA LYS A 5 -42.68 85.83 25.33
C LYS A 5 -42.74 84.63 24.37
N ALA A 6 -42.89 84.87 23.07
CA ALA A 6 -42.92 83.81 22.07
C ALA A 6 -41.58 83.04 21.97
N GLU A 7 -40.45 83.74 22.10
CA GLU A 7 -39.12 83.13 22.10
C GLU A 7 -38.87 82.28 23.36
N TRP A 8 -39.34 82.72 24.53
CA TRP A 8 -39.34 81.92 25.77
C TRP A 8 -40.30 80.74 25.71
N GLU A 9 -41.49 80.88 25.10
CA GLU A 9 -42.42 79.76 24.87
C GLU A 9 -41.80 78.67 23.99
N ASN A 10 -41.08 79.06 22.94
CA ASN A 10 -40.37 78.11 22.07
C ASN A 10 -39.22 77.41 22.82
N LEU A 11 -38.47 78.14 23.65
CA LEU A 11 -37.42 77.56 24.48
C LEU A 11 -38.00 76.64 25.57
N ASN A 12 -39.14 77.00 26.17
CA ASN A 12 -39.85 76.19 27.15
C ASN A 12 -40.36 74.87 26.55
N LYS A 13 -40.84 74.86 25.30
CA LYS A 13 -41.17 73.61 24.60
C LYS A 13 -39.94 72.69 24.48
N LEU A 14 -38.76 73.25 24.25
CA LEU A 14 -37.52 72.51 24.15
C LEU A 14 -37.06 72.00 25.53
N LEU A 15 -37.11 72.84 26.56
CA LEU A 15 -36.81 72.46 27.95
C LEU A 15 -37.71 71.31 28.43
N VAL A 16 -39.02 71.39 28.17
CA VAL A 16 -39.97 70.35 28.56
C VAL A 16 -39.71 69.03 27.82
N ARG A 17 -39.31 69.06 26.54
CA ARG A 17 -38.88 67.84 25.81
C ARG A 17 -37.70 67.14 26.47
N HIS A 18 -36.83 67.91 27.12
CA HIS A 18 -35.68 67.43 27.89
C HIS A 18 -36.01 67.18 29.38
N GLY A 19 -37.28 67.25 29.77
CA GLY A 19 -37.73 67.01 31.15
C GLY A 19 -37.44 68.14 32.14
N LEU A 20 -37.05 69.33 31.65
CA LEU A 20 -36.75 70.51 32.45
C LEU A 20 -38.01 71.36 32.68
N LYS A 21 -38.06 72.10 33.80
CA LYS A 21 -39.18 72.99 34.14
C LYS A 21 -39.19 74.24 33.23
N PRO A 22 -40.37 74.71 32.77
CA PRO A 22 -40.47 75.90 31.94
C PRO A 22 -40.20 77.18 32.73
N VAL A 23 -39.60 78.17 32.08
CA VAL A 23 -39.33 79.51 32.64
C VAL A 23 -40.57 80.39 32.42
N SER A 24 -41.17 80.89 33.50
CA SER A 24 -42.32 81.79 33.46
C SER A 24 -41.92 83.25 33.60
N LEU A 25 -42.44 84.12 32.72
CA LEU A 25 -42.24 85.57 32.80
C LEU A 25 -43.33 86.20 33.70
N ALA A 26 -42.93 86.79 34.83
CA ALA A 26 -43.85 87.48 35.75
C ALA A 26 -44.21 88.90 35.24
N ALA A 27 -45.43 89.37 35.55
CA ALA A 27 -45.87 90.72 35.19
C ALA A 27 -45.19 91.79 36.08
N PRO A 28 -44.82 92.98 35.55
CA PRO A 28 -44.08 94.00 36.30
C PRO A 28 -44.74 94.47 37.60
N GLN A 29 -46.07 94.37 37.70
CA GLN A 29 -46.87 94.81 38.85
C GLN A 29 -46.93 93.77 40.00
N SER A 30 -46.44 92.54 39.78
CA SER A 30 -46.50 91.43 40.74
C SER A 30 -45.22 91.27 41.56
N CYS A 31 -44.19 92.10 41.33
CA CYS A 31 -42.86 91.98 41.92
C CYS A 31 -42.78 92.57 43.36
N ARG A 32 -43.73 92.23 44.24
CA ARG A 32 -43.60 92.52 45.67
C ARG A 32 -42.97 91.30 46.35
N ASN A 33 -41.64 91.33 46.51
CA ASN A 33 -40.81 90.48 47.37
C ASN A 33 -41.24 89.01 47.49
N THR A 34 -41.15 88.25 46.40
CA THR A 34 -41.08 86.78 46.50
C THR A 34 -39.60 86.36 46.38
N PRO A 35 -39.07 85.51 47.27
CA PRO A 35 -37.65 85.15 47.31
C PRO A 35 -37.19 84.32 46.09
N ASP A 36 -38.13 83.82 45.28
CA ASP A 36 -37.86 82.88 44.18
C ASP A 36 -37.90 83.52 42.78
N MET A 37 -38.00 84.85 42.66
CA MET A 37 -38.04 85.57 41.37
C MET A 37 -36.78 86.40 41.13
N ALA A 38 -36.06 86.11 40.04
CA ALA A 38 -34.95 86.92 39.58
C ALA A 38 -35.43 88.01 38.61
N VAL A 39 -35.06 89.27 38.87
CA VAL A 39 -35.30 90.38 37.95
C VAL A 39 -34.09 90.49 37.02
N LEU A 40 -34.33 90.36 35.72
CA LEU A 40 -33.31 90.45 34.69
C LEU A 40 -33.54 91.72 33.86
N ASP A 41 -32.46 92.40 33.49
CA ASP A 41 -32.53 93.40 32.43
C ASP A 41 -32.69 92.70 31.06
N SER A 42 -33.10 93.46 30.04
CA SER A 42 -33.36 92.91 28.71
C SER A 42 -32.12 92.25 28.10
N GLN A 43 -30.93 92.75 28.45
CA GLN A 43 -29.66 92.22 27.95
C GLN A 43 -29.29 90.89 28.63
N ALA A 44 -29.43 90.75 29.95
CA ALA A 44 -29.19 89.47 30.63
C ALA A 44 -30.25 88.42 30.26
N SER A 45 -31.52 88.80 30.10
CA SER A 45 -32.58 87.89 29.60
C SER A 45 -32.23 87.31 28.22
N LEU A 46 -31.79 88.16 27.29
CA LEU A 46 -31.33 87.74 25.98
C LEU A 46 -30.10 86.81 26.07
N GLY A 47 -29.11 87.17 26.89
CA GLY A 47 -27.89 86.38 27.09
C GLY A 47 -28.18 84.98 27.65
N ILE A 48 -29.01 84.90 28.70
CA ILE A 48 -29.41 83.63 29.33
C ILE A 48 -30.22 82.78 28.34
N ARG A 49 -31.12 83.38 27.58
CA ARG A 49 -31.92 82.67 26.57
C ARG A 49 -31.07 82.08 25.46
N LEU A 50 -30.11 82.83 24.94
CA LEU A 50 -29.17 82.34 23.93
C LEU A 50 -28.28 81.22 24.49
N ALA A 51 -27.80 81.37 25.74
CA ALA A 51 -27.02 80.34 26.42
C ALA A 51 -27.84 79.05 26.61
N LEU A 52 -29.07 79.15 27.13
CA LEU A 52 -29.97 78.00 27.31
C LEU A 52 -30.29 77.32 25.97
N LYS A 53 -30.60 78.11 24.93
CA LYS A 53 -30.87 77.56 23.60
C LYS A 53 -29.67 76.76 23.08
N THR A 54 -28.47 77.33 23.18
CA THR A 54 -27.23 76.71 22.71
C THR A 54 -26.91 75.43 23.49
N LEU A 55 -27.08 75.44 24.82
CA LEU A 55 -26.84 74.27 25.66
C LEU A 55 -27.81 73.12 25.36
N VAL A 56 -29.08 73.41 25.13
CA VAL A 56 -30.07 72.37 24.81
C VAL A 56 -29.82 71.79 23.41
N GLU A 57 -29.50 72.64 22.42
CA GLU A 57 -29.12 72.19 21.08
C GLU A 57 -27.84 71.33 21.11
N ASP A 58 -26.85 71.69 21.94
CA ASP A 58 -25.65 70.87 22.11
C ASP A 58 -25.95 69.54 22.82
N THR A 59 -26.85 69.54 23.81
CA THR A 59 -27.30 68.30 24.48
C THR A 59 -27.98 67.36 23.49
N ASP A 60 -28.85 67.88 22.62
CA ASP A 60 -29.47 67.10 21.54
C ASP A 60 -28.43 66.52 20.57
N ARG A 61 -27.41 67.31 20.20
CA ARG A 61 -26.30 66.85 19.36
C ARG A 61 -25.52 65.73 20.05
N GLN A 62 -25.18 65.90 21.33
CA GLN A 62 -24.46 64.90 22.12
C GLN A 62 -25.28 63.61 22.26
N GLN A 63 -26.58 63.70 22.49
CA GLN A 63 -27.47 62.54 22.56
C GLN A 63 -27.51 61.75 21.24
N LYS A 64 -27.57 62.44 20.10
CA LYS A 64 -27.48 61.80 18.77
C LYS A 64 -26.15 61.09 18.55
N ILE A 65 -25.04 61.73 18.93
CA ILE A 65 -23.70 61.11 18.85
C ILE A 65 -23.66 59.87 19.75
N MET A 66 -24.16 59.96 20.97
CA MET A 66 -24.20 58.84 21.91
C MET A 66 -25.02 57.66 21.37
N GLN A 67 -26.18 57.93 20.77
CA GLN A 67 -27.00 56.90 20.11
C GLN A 67 -26.25 56.24 18.95
N GLY A 68 -25.65 57.03 18.06
CA GLY A 68 -24.85 56.50 16.96
C GLY A 68 -23.65 55.66 17.44
N LEU A 69 -22.98 56.10 18.51
CA LEU A 69 -21.89 55.32 19.12
C LEU A 69 -22.39 54.02 19.74
N MET A 70 -23.56 54.01 20.39
CA MET A 70 -24.15 52.79 20.94
C MET A 70 -24.52 51.79 19.85
N GLU A 71 -25.10 52.26 18.75
CA GLU A 71 -25.43 51.42 17.58
C GLU A 71 -24.16 50.86 16.93
N ALA A 72 -23.16 51.70 16.67
CA ALA A 72 -21.87 51.27 16.15
C ALA A 72 -21.20 50.24 17.07
N ASN A 73 -21.24 50.44 18.40
CA ASN A 73 -20.68 49.48 19.36
C ASN A 73 -21.40 48.13 19.32
N ARG A 74 -22.74 48.13 19.15
CA ARG A 74 -23.52 46.89 18.99
C ARG A 74 -23.12 46.16 17.70
N HIS A 75 -23.04 46.87 16.58
CA HIS A 75 -22.59 46.28 15.31
C HIS A 75 -21.18 45.69 15.40
N LEU A 76 -20.23 46.43 16.00
CA LEU A 76 -18.86 45.92 16.21
C LEU A 76 -18.84 44.66 17.09
N ARG A 77 -19.69 44.56 18.12
CA ARG A 77 -19.78 43.34 18.94
C ARG A 77 -20.29 42.15 18.13
N ASP A 78 -21.25 42.37 17.24
CA ASP A 78 -21.80 41.30 16.40
C ASP A 78 -20.78 40.86 15.33
N GLU A 79 -20.04 41.79 14.73
CA GLU A 79 -18.91 41.48 13.83
C GLU A 79 -17.83 40.67 14.55
N ILE A 80 -17.41 41.08 15.75
CA ILE A 80 -16.43 40.34 16.56
C ILE A 80 -16.92 38.91 16.85
N ARG A 81 -18.21 38.74 17.18
CA ARG A 81 -18.80 37.40 17.40
C ARG A 81 -18.78 36.57 16.13
N GLN A 82 -19.10 37.16 14.98
CA GLN A 82 -19.07 36.47 13.70
C GLN A 82 -17.65 36.05 13.32
N GLU A 83 -16.67 36.93 13.47
CA GLU A 83 -15.26 36.66 13.19
C GLU A 83 -14.68 35.61 14.13
N ARG A 84 -15.01 35.63 15.42
CA ARG A 84 -14.68 34.53 16.34
C ARG A 84 -15.25 33.20 15.88
N GLY A 85 -16.49 33.19 15.40
CA GLY A 85 -17.10 31.99 14.82
C GLY A 85 -16.40 31.51 13.54
N ARG A 86 -15.89 32.44 12.71
CA ARG A 86 -15.09 32.10 11.51
C ARG A 86 -13.72 31.55 11.91
N ALA A 87 -13.03 32.19 12.85
CA ALA A 87 -11.73 31.76 13.37
C ALA A 87 -11.81 30.36 13.98
N SER A 88 -12.81 30.08 14.83
CA SER A 88 -13.01 28.74 15.43
C SER A 88 -13.24 27.66 14.37
N ARG A 89 -14.01 27.94 13.31
CA ARG A 89 -14.17 26.98 12.20
C ARG A 89 -12.86 26.75 11.44
N GLN A 90 -12.05 27.79 11.28
CA GLN A 90 -10.77 27.68 10.59
C GLN A 90 -9.74 26.91 11.43
N GLU A 91 -9.72 27.13 12.74
CA GLU A 91 -8.92 26.37 13.70
C GLU A 91 -9.30 24.89 13.67
N GLN A 92 -10.60 24.56 13.72
CA GLN A 92 -11.03 23.17 13.62
C GLN A 92 -10.56 22.51 12.32
N ARG A 93 -10.68 23.21 11.19
CA ARG A 93 -10.19 22.71 9.89
C ARG A 93 -8.67 22.49 9.90
N ALA A 94 -7.91 23.39 10.53
CA ALA A 94 -6.47 23.23 10.66
C ALA A 94 -6.11 22.00 11.50
N ASN A 95 -6.80 21.79 12.62
CA ASN A 95 -6.62 20.61 13.47
C ASN A 95 -6.98 19.30 12.73
N ASP A 96 -8.07 19.29 11.96
CA ASP A 96 -8.46 18.12 11.15
C ASP A 96 -7.38 17.80 10.10
N LEU A 97 -6.84 18.83 9.43
CA LEU A 97 -5.74 18.68 8.48
C LEU A 97 -4.45 18.20 9.14
N GLU A 98 -4.11 18.71 10.33
CA GLU A 98 -2.96 18.24 11.10
C GLU A 98 -3.06 16.75 11.45
N ASN A 99 -4.25 16.31 11.86
CA ASN A 99 -4.52 14.89 12.12
C ASN A 99 -4.35 14.03 10.86
N VAL A 100 -4.86 14.50 9.71
CA VAL A 100 -4.66 13.81 8.42
C VAL A 100 -3.18 13.73 8.08
N VAL A 101 -2.42 14.81 8.22
CA VAL A 101 -0.98 14.84 7.96
C VAL A 101 -0.24 13.88 8.90
N LYS A 102 -0.59 13.85 10.19
CA LYS A 102 0.00 12.92 11.16
C LYS A 102 -0.25 11.46 10.77
N ASN A 103 -1.47 11.13 10.34
CA ASN A 103 -1.82 9.79 9.87
C ASN A 103 -1.03 9.42 8.60
N ILE A 104 -0.96 10.33 7.62
CA ILE A 104 -0.17 10.11 6.40
C ILE A 104 1.30 9.87 6.74
N LYS A 105 1.91 10.68 7.62
CA LYS A 105 3.29 10.50 8.07
C LYS A 105 3.51 9.12 8.70
N SER A 106 2.62 8.70 9.60
CA SER A 106 2.72 7.35 10.19
C SER A 106 2.60 6.24 9.15
N LYS A 107 1.74 6.41 8.12
CA LYS A 107 1.60 5.41 7.06
C LYS A 107 2.83 5.37 6.14
N ILE A 108 3.43 6.51 5.86
CA ILE A 108 4.69 6.59 5.11
C ILE A 108 5.78 5.84 5.87
N TRP A 109 5.98 6.11 7.17
CA TRP A 109 6.98 5.39 7.98
C TRP A 109 6.75 3.87 7.98
N GLN A 110 5.51 3.43 8.17
CA GLN A 110 5.18 2.01 8.09
C GLN A 110 5.54 1.39 6.73
N LEU A 111 5.21 2.08 5.62
CA LEU A 111 5.51 1.59 4.28
C LEU A 111 7.02 1.59 3.98
N GLU A 112 7.74 2.59 4.46
CA GLU A 112 9.20 2.67 4.36
C GLU A 112 9.85 1.51 5.12
N ASP A 113 9.44 1.28 6.38
CA ASP A 113 9.94 0.18 7.20
C ASP A 113 9.63 -1.19 6.60
N GLU A 114 8.39 -1.41 6.12
CA GLU A 114 8.00 -2.63 5.41
C GLU A 114 8.84 -2.85 4.15
N THR A 115 9.14 -1.78 3.41
CA THR A 115 9.96 -1.86 2.19
C THR A 115 11.41 -2.18 2.53
N ILE A 116 11.99 -1.52 3.53
CA ILE A 116 13.35 -1.79 4.02
C ILE A 116 13.45 -3.25 4.49
N ALA A 117 12.47 -3.74 5.25
CA ALA A 117 12.43 -5.12 5.72
C ALA A 117 12.36 -6.13 4.56
N LYS A 118 11.51 -5.87 3.55
CA LYS A 118 11.41 -6.73 2.35
C LYS A 118 12.72 -6.76 1.56
N VAL A 119 13.35 -5.60 1.36
CA VAL A 119 14.65 -5.52 0.67
C VAL A 119 15.73 -6.27 1.45
N ALA A 120 15.78 -6.13 2.77
CA ALA A 120 16.72 -6.87 3.61
C ALA A 120 16.51 -8.39 3.51
N GLN A 121 15.25 -8.83 3.54
CA GLN A 121 14.89 -10.24 3.36
C GLN A 121 15.31 -10.77 1.99
N GLN A 122 14.99 -10.05 0.91
CA GLN A 122 15.37 -10.43 -0.45
C GLN A 122 16.89 -10.48 -0.61
N GLN A 123 17.62 -9.50 -0.06
CA GLN A 123 19.08 -9.50 -0.08
C GLN A 123 19.66 -10.75 0.60
N ASN A 124 19.08 -11.18 1.72
CA ASN A 124 19.49 -12.40 2.40
C ASN A 124 19.21 -13.65 1.54
N GLN A 125 18.05 -13.73 0.90
CA GLN A 125 17.73 -14.84 -0.02
C GLN A 125 18.72 -14.91 -1.20
N VAL A 126 19.05 -13.76 -1.80
CA VAL A 126 20.04 -13.69 -2.89
C VAL A 126 21.42 -14.16 -2.42
N LYS A 127 21.84 -13.77 -1.21
CA LYS A 127 23.11 -14.23 -0.63
C LYS A 127 23.14 -15.74 -0.43
N GLU A 128 22.06 -16.36 0.05
CA GLU A 128 21.99 -17.81 0.20
C GLU A 128 22.02 -18.52 -1.17
N LEU A 129 21.27 -18.03 -2.16
CA LEU A 129 21.30 -18.58 -3.52
C LEU A 129 22.70 -18.48 -4.16
N GLN A 130 23.44 -17.39 -3.90
CA GLN A 130 24.82 -17.24 -4.35
C GLN A 130 25.75 -18.29 -3.72
N LYS A 131 25.59 -18.60 -2.43
CA LYS A 131 26.34 -19.68 -1.77
C LYS A 131 25.99 -21.04 -2.37
N ASP A 132 24.72 -21.32 -2.58
CA ASP A 132 24.26 -22.57 -3.19
C ASP A 132 24.79 -22.75 -4.62
N GLN A 133 24.84 -21.65 -5.40
CA GLN A 133 25.44 -21.63 -6.72
C GLN A 133 26.94 -21.97 -6.67
N GLN A 134 27.70 -21.36 -5.74
CA GLN A 134 29.14 -21.65 -5.58
C GLN A 134 29.38 -23.11 -5.18
N VAL A 135 28.60 -23.65 -4.23
CA VAL A 135 28.70 -25.05 -3.81
C VAL A 135 28.38 -25.99 -4.97
N SER A 136 27.33 -25.70 -5.74
CA SER A 136 26.93 -26.51 -6.90
C SER A 136 27.98 -26.44 -8.02
N GLN A 137 28.59 -25.28 -8.25
CA GLN A 137 29.66 -25.10 -9.22
C GLN A 137 30.91 -25.90 -8.82
N ALA A 138 31.30 -25.88 -7.55
CA ALA A 138 32.41 -26.68 -7.04
C ALA A 138 32.16 -28.19 -7.22
N LYS A 139 30.93 -28.66 -6.93
CA LYS A 139 30.54 -30.05 -7.16
C LYS A 139 30.60 -30.44 -8.65
N PHE A 140 30.16 -29.55 -9.54
CA PHE A 140 30.23 -29.80 -10.98
C PHE A 140 31.68 -29.94 -11.46
N GLN A 141 32.57 -29.04 -11.01
CA GLN A 141 34.01 -29.12 -11.33
C GLN A 141 34.62 -30.44 -10.83
N GLN A 142 34.32 -30.82 -9.58
CA GLN A 142 34.80 -32.08 -9.01
C GLN A 142 34.31 -33.31 -9.81
N GLN A 143 33.05 -33.31 -10.26
CA GLN A 143 32.52 -34.39 -11.09
C GLN A 143 33.18 -34.42 -12.47
N GLN A 144 33.48 -33.27 -13.06
CA GLN A 144 34.18 -33.17 -14.33
C GLN A 144 35.62 -33.73 -14.24
N GLU A 145 36.34 -33.46 -13.14
CA GLU A 145 37.66 -34.04 -12.89
C GLU A 145 37.59 -35.57 -12.76
N LYS A 146 36.64 -36.10 -11.97
CA LYS A 146 36.44 -37.55 -11.84
C LYS A 146 36.13 -38.22 -13.17
N LEU A 147 35.33 -37.60 -14.03
CA LEU A 147 35.06 -38.12 -15.37
C LEU A 147 36.34 -38.22 -16.20
N ARG A 148 37.18 -37.18 -16.19
CA ARG A 148 38.48 -37.21 -16.89
C ARG A 148 39.39 -38.32 -16.37
N GLU A 149 39.49 -38.49 -15.05
CA GLU A 149 40.28 -39.56 -14.44
C GLU A 149 39.76 -40.96 -14.85
N GLN A 150 38.44 -41.12 -14.95
CA GLN A 150 37.81 -42.36 -15.43
C GLN A 150 38.11 -42.60 -16.90
N GLU A 151 38.00 -41.59 -17.77
CA GLU A 151 38.35 -41.67 -19.19
C GLU A 151 39.82 -42.07 -19.40
N GLU A 152 40.75 -41.48 -18.64
CA GLU A 152 42.17 -41.86 -18.67
C GLU A 152 42.39 -43.31 -18.20
N THR A 153 41.64 -43.75 -17.20
CA THR A 153 41.73 -45.12 -16.69
C THR A 153 41.19 -46.12 -17.70
N ILE A 154 40.07 -45.82 -18.35
CA ILE A 154 39.51 -46.63 -19.43
C ILE A 154 40.51 -46.73 -20.59
N ALA A 155 41.10 -45.60 -21.01
CA ALA A 155 42.10 -45.60 -22.09
C ALA A 155 43.34 -46.45 -21.74
N ARG A 156 43.81 -46.39 -20.48
CA ARG A 156 44.91 -47.23 -19.98
C ARG A 156 44.55 -48.72 -20.02
N LEU A 157 43.39 -49.09 -19.49
CA LEU A 157 42.91 -50.47 -19.46
C LEU A 157 42.69 -51.02 -20.87
N GLN A 158 42.10 -50.24 -21.78
CA GLN A 158 41.95 -50.63 -23.19
C GLN A 158 43.31 -50.94 -23.84
N LYS A 159 44.34 -50.12 -23.57
CA LYS A 159 45.70 -50.36 -24.08
C LYS A 159 46.34 -51.63 -23.48
N GLU A 160 46.08 -51.93 -22.22
CA GLU A 160 46.53 -53.18 -21.58
C GLU A 160 45.80 -54.40 -22.16
N LEU A 161 44.49 -54.32 -22.33
CA LEU A 161 43.67 -55.39 -22.90
C LEU A 161 44.09 -55.72 -24.33
N CYS A 162 44.35 -54.71 -25.16
CA CYS A 162 44.92 -54.91 -26.50
C CYS A 162 46.30 -55.60 -26.45
N ARG A 163 47.19 -55.19 -25.54
CA ARG A 163 48.52 -55.83 -25.40
C ARG A 163 48.40 -57.28 -24.97
N ALA A 164 47.60 -57.56 -23.94
CA ALA A 164 47.33 -58.90 -23.45
C ALA A 164 46.68 -59.79 -24.53
N GLY A 165 45.71 -59.25 -25.28
CA GLY A 165 45.08 -59.96 -26.41
C GLY A 165 46.08 -60.34 -27.50
N MET A 166 46.99 -59.43 -27.87
CA MET A 166 48.06 -59.74 -28.84
C MET A 166 49.05 -60.79 -28.31
N GLU A 167 49.37 -60.78 -27.02
CA GLU A 167 50.22 -61.80 -26.39
C GLU A 167 49.55 -63.17 -26.30
N GLU A 168 48.26 -63.22 -25.94
CA GLU A 168 47.45 -64.44 -25.92
C GLU A 168 47.36 -65.04 -27.32
N GLN A 169 47.07 -64.21 -28.33
CA GLN A 169 46.98 -64.66 -29.71
C GLN A 169 48.31 -65.23 -30.22
N ARG A 170 49.45 -64.64 -29.82
CA ARG A 170 50.79 -65.20 -30.09
C ARG A 170 51.02 -66.54 -29.37
N ARG A 171 50.63 -66.65 -28.09
CA ARG A 171 50.74 -67.90 -27.32
C ARG A 171 49.86 -69.00 -27.92
N ALA A 172 48.61 -68.72 -28.23
CA ALA A 172 47.68 -69.64 -28.90
C ALA A 172 48.20 -70.07 -30.28
N ALA A 173 48.73 -69.15 -31.09
CA ALA A 173 49.33 -69.48 -32.38
C ALA A 173 50.56 -70.39 -32.24
N ALA A 174 51.41 -70.15 -31.25
CA ALA A 174 52.57 -71.01 -30.96
C ALA A 174 52.14 -72.42 -30.51
N GLN A 175 51.15 -72.51 -29.60
CA GLN A 175 50.57 -73.77 -29.16
C GLN A 175 49.92 -74.54 -30.33
N ASN A 176 49.11 -73.90 -31.15
CA ASN A 176 48.51 -74.51 -32.34
C ASN A 176 49.56 -75.02 -33.32
N LYS A 177 50.65 -74.26 -33.53
CA LYS A 177 51.76 -74.69 -34.38
C LYS A 177 52.45 -75.93 -33.82
N MET A 178 52.65 -76.01 -32.50
CA MET A 178 53.18 -77.22 -31.84
C MET A 178 52.22 -78.40 -31.93
N PHE A 179 50.94 -78.19 -31.67
CA PHE A 179 49.89 -79.21 -31.77
C PHE A 179 49.82 -79.79 -33.18
N CYS A 180 49.80 -78.94 -34.21
CA CYS A 180 49.84 -79.38 -35.61
C CYS A 180 51.10 -80.21 -35.93
N ARG A 181 52.26 -79.87 -35.38
CA ARG A 181 53.50 -80.66 -35.55
C ARG A 181 53.38 -82.02 -34.86
N PHE A 182 52.77 -82.07 -33.68
CA PHE A 182 52.52 -83.30 -32.94
C PHE A 182 51.55 -84.22 -33.70
N CYS A 183 50.41 -83.71 -34.17
CA CYS A 183 49.44 -84.46 -34.98
C CYS A 183 50.04 -85.01 -36.28
N LYS A 184 51.01 -84.31 -36.89
CA LYS A 184 51.73 -84.79 -38.07
C LYS A 184 52.69 -85.95 -37.79
N ARG A 185 53.09 -86.15 -36.53
CA ARG A 185 54.10 -87.13 -36.09
C ARG A 185 53.50 -88.33 -35.34
N ALA A 186 52.21 -88.28 -34.98
CA ALA A 186 51.50 -89.35 -34.32
C ALA A 186 51.21 -90.54 -35.26
N PRO A 187 51.33 -91.80 -34.82
CA PRO A 187 51.02 -92.97 -35.65
C PRO A 187 49.52 -92.96 -36.01
N LYS A 188 49.20 -93.03 -37.30
CA LYS A 188 47.81 -92.99 -37.78
C LYS A 188 47.14 -94.35 -37.62
N SER A 189 46.65 -94.65 -36.42
CA SER A 189 45.66 -95.72 -36.15
C SER A 189 44.26 -95.26 -36.60
N LEU A 190 43.44 -96.15 -37.16
CA LEU A 190 42.06 -95.86 -37.59
C LEU A 190 41.17 -95.32 -36.44
N LEU A 191 41.45 -95.71 -35.20
CA LEU A 191 40.73 -95.25 -34.02
C LEU A 191 41.09 -93.79 -33.65
N ASP A 192 42.35 -93.39 -33.85
CA ASP A 192 42.82 -92.03 -33.57
C ASP A 192 42.33 -91.02 -34.61
N GLN A 193 42.14 -91.46 -35.86
CA GLN A 193 41.57 -90.62 -36.92
C GLN A 193 40.09 -90.29 -36.69
N HIS A 194 39.33 -91.22 -36.09
CA HIS A 194 37.94 -90.98 -35.68
C HIS A 194 37.85 -89.98 -34.52
N LYS A 195 38.69 -90.14 -33.49
CA LYS A 195 38.74 -89.21 -32.34
C LYS A 195 39.21 -87.80 -32.74
N LEU A 196 40.15 -87.67 -33.66
CA LEU A 196 40.61 -86.37 -34.16
C LEU A 196 39.51 -85.61 -34.91
N LYS A 197 38.72 -86.32 -35.74
CA LYS A 197 37.55 -85.72 -36.41
C LYS A 197 36.49 -85.26 -35.41
N GLN A 198 36.24 -86.05 -34.36
CA GLN A 198 35.31 -85.70 -33.29
C GLN A 198 35.78 -84.47 -32.50
N PHE A 199 37.07 -84.37 -32.17
CA PHE A 199 37.66 -83.22 -31.49
C PHE A 199 37.63 -81.94 -32.34
N LEU A 200 37.86 -82.04 -33.65
CA LEU A 200 37.75 -80.91 -34.58
C LEU A 200 36.29 -80.45 -34.74
N PHE A 201 35.33 -81.38 -34.76
CA PHE A 201 33.90 -81.06 -34.79
C PHE A 201 33.45 -80.35 -33.51
N LEU A 202 33.84 -80.87 -32.34
CA LEU A 202 33.55 -80.24 -31.04
C LEU A 202 34.17 -78.83 -30.94
N ASN A 203 35.44 -78.63 -31.33
CA ASN A 203 36.06 -77.30 -31.31
C ASN A 203 35.38 -76.29 -32.23
N ARG A 204 34.78 -76.76 -33.33
CA ARG A 204 34.01 -75.90 -34.23
C ARG A 204 32.70 -75.47 -33.55
N GLN A 205 32.04 -76.37 -32.84
CA GLN A 205 30.87 -76.06 -32.02
C GLN A 205 31.20 -75.05 -30.89
N TYR A 206 32.30 -75.25 -30.15
CA TYR A 206 32.69 -74.31 -29.09
C TYR A 206 32.99 -72.89 -29.60
N LYS A 207 33.53 -72.76 -30.83
CA LYS A 207 33.73 -71.45 -31.46
C LYS A 207 32.42 -70.79 -31.90
N GLU A 208 31.50 -71.58 -32.42
CA GLU A 208 30.17 -71.10 -32.82
C GLU A 208 29.34 -70.67 -31.59
N ASP A 209 29.54 -71.32 -30.42
CA ASP A 209 28.94 -70.94 -29.13
C ASP A 209 29.58 -69.68 -28.51
N GLU A 210 30.92 -69.50 -28.56
CA GLU A 210 31.58 -68.26 -28.08
C GLU A 210 31.15 -67.02 -28.88
N ASP A 211 30.99 -67.16 -30.20
CA ASP A 211 30.53 -66.08 -31.09
C ASP A 211 29.03 -65.74 -30.86
N GLN A 212 28.20 -66.71 -30.44
CA GLN A 212 26.81 -66.47 -30.04
C GLN A 212 26.70 -65.79 -28.67
N VAL A 213 27.51 -66.19 -27.69
CA VAL A 213 27.50 -65.61 -26.33
C VAL A 213 27.99 -64.15 -26.33
N GLN A 214 28.90 -63.76 -27.24
CA GLN A 214 29.26 -62.34 -27.42
C GLN A 214 28.18 -61.50 -28.13
N GLY A 215 27.30 -62.13 -28.93
CA GLY A 215 26.19 -61.46 -29.61
C GLY A 215 24.96 -61.23 -28.72
N GLU A 216 24.73 -62.07 -27.72
CA GLU A 216 23.49 -62.06 -26.91
C GLU A 216 23.52 -61.22 -25.62
N VAL A 217 24.68 -60.73 -25.18
CA VAL A 217 24.78 -59.82 -24.02
C VAL A 217 24.22 -58.41 -24.31
N GLY A 218 23.85 -58.12 -25.56
CA GLY A 218 23.33 -56.81 -25.98
C GLY A 218 21.81 -56.61 -25.89
N SER A 219 21.02 -57.64 -25.54
CA SER A 219 19.57 -57.58 -25.83
C SER A 219 18.71 -58.42 -24.88
N GLN A 220 18.88 -58.26 -23.58
CA GLN A 220 17.85 -58.60 -22.61
C GLN A 220 17.46 -57.35 -21.82
N GLU A 221 16.49 -56.63 -22.37
CA GLU A 221 15.36 -56.02 -21.65
C GLU A 221 15.61 -55.57 -20.20
N GLU A 222 16.50 -54.60 -19.99
CA GLU A 222 16.45 -53.72 -18.81
C GLU A 222 15.41 -52.58 -18.98
N PHE A 223 14.65 -52.57 -20.07
CA PHE A 223 13.73 -51.49 -20.45
C PHE A 223 12.33 -51.54 -19.81
N LEU A 224 12.10 -52.38 -18.82
CA LEU A 224 10.81 -52.44 -18.10
C LEU A 224 10.90 -52.23 -16.60
N ASN A 225 11.93 -51.55 -16.10
CA ASN A 225 11.82 -50.86 -14.81
C ASN A 225 11.11 -49.51 -15.00
N LEU A 226 9.83 -49.57 -15.36
CA LEU A 226 8.90 -48.43 -15.38
C LEU A 226 8.41 -48.02 -13.98
N ASP A 227 9.05 -48.53 -12.93
CA ASP A 227 8.95 -47.92 -11.61
C ASP A 227 9.77 -46.63 -11.65
N ALA A 228 9.10 -45.57 -12.09
CA ALA A 228 9.53 -44.18 -12.11
C ALA A 228 10.65 -43.92 -11.09
N THR A 229 11.86 -43.63 -11.58
CA THR A 229 12.98 -43.17 -10.77
C THR A 229 12.44 -42.17 -9.73
N PRO A 230 12.83 -42.24 -8.44
CA PRO A 230 12.24 -41.44 -7.36
C PRO A 230 12.05 -39.93 -7.68
N SER A 231 12.92 -39.39 -8.55
CA SER A 231 12.84 -38.06 -9.16
C SER A 231 11.56 -37.79 -9.97
N TYR A 232 11.14 -38.70 -10.85
CA TYR A 232 9.95 -38.52 -11.71
C TYR A 232 8.65 -38.58 -10.90
N ARG A 233 8.58 -39.46 -9.91
CA ARG A 233 7.44 -39.53 -8.96
C ARG A 233 7.30 -38.22 -8.19
N ALA A 234 8.41 -37.66 -7.69
CA ALA A 234 8.43 -36.38 -6.99
C ALA A 234 7.93 -35.23 -7.87
N LEU A 235 8.38 -35.18 -9.13
CA LEU A 235 7.96 -34.17 -10.11
C LEU A 235 6.45 -34.25 -10.38
N LEU A 236 5.91 -35.44 -10.62
CA LEU A 236 4.48 -35.65 -10.84
C LEU A 236 3.65 -35.22 -9.63
N THR A 237 4.06 -35.56 -8.40
CA THR A 237 3.38 -35.07 -7.19
C THR A 237 3.46 -33.56 -7.05
N SER A 238 4.56 -32.92 -7.47
CA SER A 238 4.68 -31.46 -7.43
C SER A 238 3.69 -30.78 -8.39
N PHE A 239 3.57 -31.29 -9.62
CA PHE A 239 2.60 -30.76 -10.59
C PHE A 239 1.16 -31.00 -10.14
N GLN A 240 0.87 -32.16 -9.57
CA GLN A 240 -0.44 -32.46 -9.02
C GLN A 240 -0.79 -31.50 -7.86
N LYS A 241 0.16 -31.23 -6.97
CA LYS A 241 -0.03 -30.25 -5.88
C LYS A 241 -0.26 -28.84 -6.42
N GLN A 242 0.52 -28.43 -7.43
CA GLN A 242 0.40 -27.12 -8.05
C GLN A 242 -0.96 -26.93 -8.76
N LEU A 243 -1.49 -27.98 -9.40
CA LEU A 243 -2.84 -28.00 -9.99
C LEU A 243 -3.95 -27.86 -8.94
N ILE A 244 -3.81 -28.52 -7.80
CA ILE A 244 -4.77 -28.43 -6.69
C ILE A 244 -4.74 -27.02 -6.09
N GLU A 245 -3.55 -26.47 -5.82
CA GLU A 245 -3.40 -25.12 -5.25
C GLU A 245 -3.92 -24.03 -6.19
N THR A 246 -3.63 -24.13 -7.48
CA THR A 246 -4.13 -23.17 -8.47
C THR A 246 -5.66 -23.25 -8.63
N ARG A 247 -6.24 -24.46 -8.59
CA ARG A 247 -7.70 -24.62 -8.59
C ARG A 247 -8.34 -23.98 -7.35
N ALA A 248 -7.82 -24.25 -6.16
CA ALA A 248 -8.32 -23.66 -4.92
C ALA A 248 -8.22 -22.12 -4.93
N ARG A 249 -7.12 -21.57 -5.44
CA ARG A 249 -6.92 -20.12 -5.57
C ARG A 249 -7.92 -19.49 -6.54
N ASN A 250 -8.20 -20.15 -7.66
CA ASN A 250 -9.21 -19.70 -8.61
C ASN A 250 -10.62 -19.71 -8.01
N GLU A 251 -10.97 -20.74 -7.24
CA GLU A 251 -12.26 -20.79 -6.52
C GLU A 251 -12.39 -19.65 -5.51
N GLN A 252 -11.32 -19.36 -4.76
CA GLN A 252 -11.29 -18.22 -3.84
C GLN A 252 -11.48 -16.89 -4.55
N LEU A 253 -10.77 -16.66 -5.67
CA LEU A 253 -10.90 -15.44 -6.47
C LEU A 253 -12.31 -15.31 -7.08
N LEU A 254 -12.93 -16.41 -7.47
CA LEU A 254 -14.31 -16.44 -7.95
C LEU A 254 -15.29 -15.99 -6.86
N LEU A 255 -15.15 -16.50 -5.64
CA LEU A 255 -15.96 -16.09 -4.49
C LEU A 255 -15.75 -14.60 -4.16
N GLU A 256 -14.51 -14.12 -4.17
CA GLU A 256 -14.18 -12.72 -3.95
C GLU A 256 -14.79 -11.82 -5.04
N ASN A 257 -14.72 -12.23 -6.31
CA ASN A 257 -15.33 -11.50 -7.42
C ASN A 257 -16.86 -11.42 -7.28
N ILE A 258 -17.51 -12.51 -6.88
CA ILE A 258 -18.95 -12.53 -6.60
C ILE A 258 -19.30 -11.57 -5.46
N ASN A 259 -18.51 -11.55 -4.39
CA ASN A 259 -18.73 -10.64 -3.27
C ASN A 259 -18.52 -9.18 -3.66
N LEU A 260 -17.45 -8.87 -4.40
CA LEU A 260 -17.21 -7.51 -4.91
C LEU A 260 -18.32 -7.03 -5.85
N LYS A 261 -18.88 -7.92 -6.68
CA LYS A 261 -20.06 -7.59 -7.52
C LYS A 261 -21.28 -7.27 -6.67
N LYS A 262 -21.57 -8.08 -5.64
CA LYS A 262 -22.67 -7.79 -4.69
C LYS A 262 -22.46 -6.45 -3.99
N ASP A 263 -21.25 -6.16 -3.51
CA ASP A 263 -20.93 -4.89 -2.85
C ASP A 263 -21.11 -3.69 -3.79
N LEU A 264 -20.79 -3.86 -5.08
CA LEU A 264 -21.02 -2.84 -6.10
C LEU A 264 -22.52 -2.63 -6.38
N GLU A 265 -23.32 -3.69 -6.37
CA GLU A 265 -24.79 -3.61 -6.55
C GLU A 265 -25.48 -2.94 -5.35
N ILE A 266 -24.98 -3.14 -4.13
CA ILE A 266 -25.57 -2.56 -2.90
C ILE A 266 -25.08 -1.11 -2.68
N ARG A 267 -24.01 -0.70 -3.37
CA ARG A 267 -23.46 0.65 -3.23
C ARG A 267 -24.44 1.68 -3.80
N PRO A 268 -24.88 2.67 -3.00
CA PRO A 268 -25.76 3.73 -3.48
C PRO A 268 -25.12 4.49 -4.64
N THR A 269 -25.88 4.72 -5.70
CA THR A 269 -25.42 5.54 -6.81
C THR A 269 -25.19 6.98 -6.35
N VAL A 270 -24.31 7.70 -7.06
CA VAL A 270 -23.97 9.10 -6.72
C VAL A 270 -25.22 10.00 -6.66
N GLN A 271 -26.25 9.67 -7.44
CA GLN A 271 -27.53 10.39 -7.44
C GLN A 271 -28.34 10.10 -6.17
N GLU A 272 -28.47 8.83 -5.77
CA GLU A 272 -29.13 8.42 -4.53
C GLU A 272 -28.42 9.00 -3.30
N LEU A 273 -27.08 8.99 -3.30
CA LEU A 273 -26.29 9.58 -2.22
C LEU A 273 -26.52 11.10 -2.09
N LYS A 274 -26.63 11.81 -3.23
CA LYS A 274 -26.99 13.24 -3.24
C LYS A 274 -28.41 13.46 -2.71
N LEU A 275 -29.35 12.57 -3.06
CA LEU A 275 -30.73 12.63 -2.60
C LEU A 275 -30.84 12.38 -1.09
N TYR A 276 -30.20 11.32 -0.57
CA TYR A 276 -30.12 11.04 0.86
C TYR A 276 -29.46 12.19 1.62
N LYS A 277 -28.37 12.75 1.10
CA LYS A 277 -27.72 13.92 1.70
C LYS A 277 -28.65 15.15 1.74
N HIS A 278 -29.47 15.35 0.73
CA HIS A 278 -30.46 16.42 0.72
C HIS A 278 -31.60 16.16 1.73
N GLN A 279 -32.11 14.93 1.79
CA GLN A 279 -33.14 14.52 2.74
C GLN A 279 -32.67 14.65 4.19
N VAL A 280 -31.45 14.21 4.50
CA VAL A 280 -30.81 14.38 5.83
C VAL A 280 -30.73 15.86 6.18
N LYS A 281 -30.24 16.72 5.27
CA LYS A 281 -30.21 18.18 5.50
C LYS A 281 -31.60 18.78 5.75
N LYS A 282 -32.64 18.25 5.11
CA LYS A 282 -34.02 18.69 5.32
C LYS A 282 -34.49 18.27 6.72
N LEU A 283 -34.29 17.00 7.10
CA LEU A 283 -34.64 16.48 8.41
C LEU A 283 -33.88 17.21 9.54
N GLU A 284 -32.59 17.47 9.38
CA GLU A 284 -31.79 18.27 10.32
C GLU A 284 -32.37 19.67 10.52
N LYS A 285 -32.83 20.32 9.44
CA LYS A 285 -33.49 21.63 9.52
C LYS A 285 -34.82 21.54 10.25
N THR A 286 -35.61 20.48 10.03
CA THR A 286 -36.88 20.28 10.72
C THR A 286 -36.66 19.99 12.21
N LEU A 287 -35.68 19.17 12.55
CA LEU A 287 -35.30 18.85 13.92
C LEU A 287 -34.80 20.09 14.67
N LYS A 288 -33.98 20.92 14.03
CA LYS A 288 -33.55 22.20 14.62
C LYS A 288 -34.72 23.15 14.90
N LYS A 289 -35.77 23.09 14.08
CA LYS A 289 -37.00 23.89 14.26
C LYS A 289 -37.95 23.30 15.32
N SER A 290 -37.85 22.01 15.65
CA SER A 290 -38.68 21.40 16.70
C SER A 290 -38.04 21.44 18.09
N ILE A 291 -36.74 21.77 18.16
CA ILE A 291 -35.97 21.90 19.41
C ILE A 291 -35.90 23.39 19.87
N GLN A 292 -36.31 24.34 19.02
CA GLN A 292 -36.55 25.75 19.37
C GLN A 292 -38.03 25.98 19.63
#